data_AF-A0A098AX91-F1
#
_entry.id   AF-A0A098AX91-F1
#
_cell.length_a   1.000
_cell.length_b   1.000
_cell.length_c   1.000
_cell.angle_alpha   90.00
_cell.angle_beta   90.00
_cell.angle_gamma   90.00
#
_symmetry.space_group_name_H-M   'P 1'
#
loop_
_entity.id
_entity.type
_entity.pdbx_description
1 polymer ?
#
loop_
_entity_poly.entity_id
_entity_poly.type
_entity_poly.pdbx_seq_one_letter_code
_entity_poly.pdbx_strand_id
1 'polypeptide(L)'
;MSEEVKRNCNTCKFGMFERCDTLKNNEQYQKIKDNGLFDTGKWEFKENFICDNYKSIYIEYPIEVSKINQDTNMSGFRDDEIGRFVRVRPCAKEYQNKTYLGLYLGELPVGLQISHNSETKELNVRFNINPAIFVFDLKKIIYGCESWWGFIKSEDELRTITDIDIENVWYVKALEALSQEK
;
A
#
# COMPACT_ATOMS: atom_id res chain seq x y z
N MET A 1 18.11 10.68 8.86
CA MET A 1 18.55 9.86 9.99
C MET A 1 18.35 8.42 9.58
N SER A 2 19.40 7.67 9.28
CA SER A 2 19.26 6.24 8.96
C SER A 2 19.09 5.50 10.26
N GLU A 3 17.84 5.23 10.65
CA GLU A 3 17.58 4.19 11.63
C GLU A 3 18.20 2.90 11.09
N GLU A 4 19.06 2.28 11.89
CA GLU A 4 19.68 1.02 11.53
C GLU A 4 18.57 -0.02 11.37
N VAL A 5 18.44 -0.59 10.17
CA VAL A 5 17.38 -1.56 9.89
C VAL A 5 17.61 -2.78 10.79
N LYS A 6 16.70 -3.00 11.75
CA LYS A 6 16.72 -4.18 12.60
C LYS A 6 16.68 -5.43 11.73
N ARG A 7 17.72 -6.26 11.76
CA ARG A 7 17.83 -7.50 10.99
C ARG A 7 17.15 -8.64 11.75
N ASN A 8 15.85 -8.79 11.55
CA ASN A 8 15.02 -9.77 12.24
C ASN A 8 14.01 -10.40 11.27
N CYS A 9 13.13 -11.26 11.77
CA CYS A 9 12.17 -11.94 10.91
C CYS A 9 11.14 -11.01 10.25
N ASN A 10 10.87 -9.82 10.79
CA ASN A 10 9.94 -8.86 10.17
C ASN A 10 10.55 -8.17 8.94
N THR A 11 11.87 -8.08 8.86
CA THR A 11 12.62 -7.49 7.72
C THR A 11 13.24 -8.55 6.81
N CYS A 12 12.90 -9.83 7.02
CA CYS A 12 13.40 -10.95 6.24
C CYS A 12 12.50 -11.29 5.04
N LYS A 13 13.10 -11.51 3.84
CA LYS A 13 12.41 -11.92 2.60
C LYS A 13 11.58 -13.19 2.76
N PHE A 14 11.97 -14.07 3.68
CA PHE A 14 11.24 -15.30 3.96
C PHE A 14 10.21 -15.16 5.08
N GLY A 15 10.25 -14.07 5.86
CA GLY A 15 9.40 -13.87 7.03
C GLY A 15 7.93 -13.59 6.69
N MET A 16 7.62 -13.28 5.43
CA MET A 16 6.27 -13.02 4.93
C MET A 16 5.62 -14.29 4.34
N PHE A 17 4.30 -14.41 4.49
CA PHE A 17 3.48 -15.48 3.87
C PHE A 17 3.95 -16.92 4.14
N GLU A 18 4.49 -17.20 5.32
CA GLU A 18 4.83 -18.57 5.78
C GLU A 18 5.85 -19.31 4.91
N ARG A 19 6.73 -18.58 4.24
CA ARG A 19 7.74 -19.17 3.34
C ARG A 19 9.05 -19.57 4.04
N CYS A 20 9.17 -19.32 5.35
CA CYS A 20 10.39 -19.57 6.10
C CYS A 20 10.33 -20.90 6.86
N ASP A 21 11.17 -21.86 6.47
CA ASP A 21 11.23 -23.16 7.14
C ASP A 21 11.76 -23.05 8.59
N THR A 22 12.63 -22.09 8.88
CA THR A 22 13.07 -21.81 10.27
C THR A 22 11.89 -21.43 11.17
N LEU A 23 10.97 -20.60 10.70
CA LEU A 23 9.77 -20.24 11.47
C LEU A 23 8.76 -21.40 11.53
N LYS A 24 8.61 -22.17 10.44
CA LYS A 24 7.73 -23.36 10.44
C LYS A 24 8.12 -24.40 11.49
N ASN A 25 9.42 -24.59 11.68
CA ASN A 25 9.95 -25.58 12.62
C ASN A 25 10.18 -25.01 14.03
N ASN A 26 9.92 -23.72 14.26
CA ASN A 26 10.09 -23.11 15.57
C ASN A 26 8.85 -23.33 16.44
N GLU A 27 8.99 -24.11 17.51
CA GLU A 27 7.87 -24.49 18.38
C GLU A 27 7.17 -23.29 19.04
N GLN A 28 7.91 -22.26 19.43
CA GLN A 28 7.34 -21.06 20.07
C GLN A 28 6.48 -20.28 19.07
N TYR A 29 6.98 -20.10 17.85
CA TYR A 29 6.24 -19.45 16.77
C TYR A 29 5.00 -20.24 16.36
N GLN A 30 5.09 -21.59 16.26
CA GLN A 30 3.93 -22.42 15.91
C GLN A 30 2.80 -22.33 16.93
N LYS A 31 3.10 -22.06 18.20
CA LYS A 31 2.08 -21.89 19.25
C LYS A 31 1.32 -20.57 19.16
N ILE A 32 1.89 -19.55 18.51
CA ILE A 32 1.33 -18.18 18.49
C ILE A 32 0.89 -17.72 17.09
N LYS A 33 1.27 -18.43 16.02
CA LYS A 33 1.06 -17.98 14.63
C LYS A 33 -0.42 -17.82 14.24
N ASP A 34 -1.32 -18.55 14.91
CA ASP A 34 -2.75 -18.68 14.60
C ASP A 34 -3.65 -18.04 15.66
N ASN A 35 -3.10 -17.21 16.56
CA ASN A 35 -3.82 -16.60 17.68
C ASN A 35 -4.89 -15.57 17.29
N GLY A 36 -5.18 -15.42 16.00
CA GLY A 36 -6.20 -14.53 15.45
C GLY A 36 -5.60 -13.38 14.64
N LEU A 37 -6.47 -12.67 13.91
CA LEU A 37 -6.08 -11.59 13.01
C LEU A 37 -5.48 -10.38 13.76
N PHE A 38 -5.85 -10.22 15.03
CA PHE A 38 -5.54 -9.07 15.88
C PHE A 38 -4.43 -9.34 16.92
N ASP A 39 -3.94 -10.58 17.02
CA ASP A 39 -2.85 -10.93 17.95
C ASP A 39 -1.50 -10.38 17.46
N THR A 40 -0.82 -9.62 18.31
CA THR A 40 0.51 -9.05 18.02
C THR A 40 1.66 -9.99 18.37
N GLY A 41 1.42 -11.09 19.08
CA GLY A 41 2.45 -12.01 19.58
C GLY A 41 3.31 -12.57 18.45
N LYS A 42 2.72 -12.86 17.29
CA LYS A 42 3.45 -13.24 16.07
C LYS A 42 4.44 -12.17 15.62
N TRP A 43 4.05 -10.90 15.66
CA TRP A 43 4.89 -9.76 15.24
C TRP A 43 6.02 -9.51 16.24
N GLU A 44 5.71 -9.54 17.53
CA GLU A 44 6.67 -9.35 18.62
C GLU A 44 7.73 -10.45 18.65
N PHE A 45 7.32 -11.71 18.46
CA PHE A 45 8.27 -12.82 18.34
C PHE A 45 9.23 -12.58 17.17
N LYS A 46 8.71 -12.23 15.99
CA LYS A 46 9.53 -11.98 14.81
C LYS A 46 10.45 -10.77 14.95
N GLU A 47 10.08 -9.78 15.76
CA GLU A 47 10.92 -8.61 16.01
C GLU A 47 12.18 -8.98 16.80
N ASN A 48 12.05 -9.91 17.75
CA ASN A 48 13.13 -10.33 18.64
C ASN A 48 13.88 -11.58 18.16
N PHE A 49 13.35 -12.29 17.16
CA PHE A 49 13.95 -13.50 16.63
C PHE A 49 15.08 -13.19 15.64
N ILE A 50 16.31 -13.54 16.04
CA ILE A 50 17.52 -13.47 15.20
C ILE A 50 17.71 -14.81 14.51
N CYS A 51 17.94 -14.79 13.20
CA CYS A 51 17.98 -15.99 12.36
C CYS A 51 19.23 -15.97 11.47
N ASP A 52 20.00 -17.06 11.48
CA ASP A 52 21.20 -17.21 10.64
C ASP A 52 20.86 -17.24 9.13
N ASN A 53 19.66 -17.68 8.78
CA ASN A 53 19.16 -17.72 7.39
C ASN A 53 18.52 -16.39 6.95
N TYR A 54 18.74 -15.30 7.69
CA TYR A 54 18.20 -14.00 7.36
C TYR A 54 18.63 -13.53 5.97
N LYS A 55 17.65 -13.03 5.19
CA LYS A 55 17.89 -12.27 3.96
C LYS A 55 17.04 -11.02 3.98
N SER A 56 17.65 -9.84 3.83
CA SER A 56 16.94 -8.56 3.86
C SER A 56 15.86 -8.46 2.77
N ILE A 57 14.72 -7.87 3.08
CA ILE A 57 13.74 -7.40 2.08
C ILE A 57 14.18 -6.13 1.37
N TYR A 58 15.12 -5.40 1.96
CA TYR A 58 15.61 -4.12 1.44
C TYR A 58 16.84 -4.35 0.55
N ILE A 59 17.05 -3.40 -0.36
CA ILE A 59 18.25 -3.34 -1.19
C ILE A 59 19.42 -2.90 -0.29
N GLU A 60 20.41 -3.78 -0.13
CA GLU A 60 21.64 -3.51 0.62
C GLU A 60 22.76 -3.09 -0.34
N TYR A 61 23.44 -1.98 -0.03
CA TYR A 61 24.51 -1.44 -0.88
C TYR A 61 25.89 -1.94 -0.42
N PRO A 62 26.87 -2.03 -1.34
CA PRO A 62 26.76 -1.77 -2.78
C PRO A 62 26.00 -2.88 -3.53
N ILE A 63 25.34 -2.51 -4.64
CA ILE A 63 24.69 -3.48 -5.52
C ILE A 63 25.45 -3.66 -6.83
N GLU A 64 25.41 -4.87 -7.37
CA GLU A 64 25.79 -5.18 -8.73
C GLU A 64 24.53 -5.27 -9.59
N VAL A 65 24.56 -4.67 -10.79
CA VAL A 65 23.44 -4.67 -11.73
C VAL A 65 23.90 -5.26 -13.06
N SER A 66 23.34 -6.41 -13.44
CA SER A 66 23.63 -7.09 -14.71
C SER A 66 22.77 -6.56 -15.86
N LYS A 67 21.53 -6.13 -15.55
CA LYS A 67 20.54 -5.65 -16.52
C LYS A 67 19.52 -4.74 -15.86
N ILE A 68 18.98 -3.80 -16.62
CA ILE A 68 17.83 -2.97 -16.23
C ILE A 68 16.65 -3.35 -17.12
N ASN A 69 15.59 -3.88 -16.52
CA ASN A 69 14.32 -4.13 -17.19
C ASN A 69 13.35 -2.98 -16.88
N GLN A 70 12.61 -2.55 -17.90
CA GLN A 70 11.61 -1.50 -17.79
C GLN A 70 10.24 -2.06 -18.19
N ASP A 71 9.26 -1.87 -17.33
CA ASP A 71 7.86 -2.14 -17.62
C ASP A 71 7.08 -0.82 -17.60
N THR A 72 6.63 -0.40 -18.78
CA THR A 72 5.84 0.82 -18.98
C THR A 72 4.35 0.54 -19.10
N ASN A 73 3.91 -0.69 -18.84
CA ASN A 73 2.49 -1.01 -18.84
C ASN A 73 1.78 -0.24 -17.72
N MET A 74 0.71 0.46 -18.08
CA MET A 74 -0.12 1.26 -17.18
C MET A 74 -1.54 0.70 -17.08
N SER A 75 -1.77 -0.55 -17.51
CA SER A 75 -3.08 -1.21 -17.37
C SER A 75 -3.47 -1.24 -15.90
N GLY A 76 -4.61 -0.63 -15.62
CA GLY A 76 -5.04 -0.28 -14.29
C GLY A 76 -6.26 -1.05 -13.81
N PHE A 77 -6.59 -0.85 -12.54
CA PHE A 77 -7.88 -1.29 -12.02
C PHE A 77 -8.96 -0.35 -12.57
N ARG A 78 -10.00 -0.91 -13.22
CA ARG A 78 -11.15 -0.17 -13.78
C ARG A 78 -10.84 0.72 -14.99
N ASP A 79 -9.97 0.26 -15.88
CA ASP A 79 -9.71 0.94 -17.16
C ASP A 79 -10.98 1.10 -18.03
N ASP A 80 -11.98 0.23 -17.85
CA ASP A 80 -13.29 0.32 -18.50
C ASP A 80 -14.15 1.49 -18.01
N GLU A 81 -13.79 2.09 -16.86
CA GLU A 81 -14.53 3.19 -16.24
C GLU A 81 -13.91 4.56 -16.54
N ILE A 82 -12.84 4.62 -17.36
CA ILE A 82 -12.18 5.87 -17.77
C ILE A 82 -13.20 6.83 -18.41
N GLY A 83 -13.13 8.10 -18.02
CA GLY A 83 -14.04 9.14 -18.47
C GLY A 83 -15.35 9.23 -17.68
N ARG A 84 -15.54 8.37 -16.67
CA ARG A 84 -16.69 8.52 -15.76
C ARG A 84 -16.49 9.62 -14.74
N PHE A 85 -17.61 10.20 -14.33
CA PHE A 85 -17.64 11.13 -13.22
C PHE A 85 -17.46 10.42 -11.88
N VAL A 86 -16.75 11.09 -10.99
CA VAL A 86 -16.50 10.68 -9.63
C VAL A 86 -16.81 11.83 -8.68
N ARG A 87 -17.28 11.49 -7.49
CA ARG A 87 -17.20 12.39 -6.33
C ARG A 87 -15.84 12.20 -5.68
N VAL A 88 -15.21 13.29 -5.25
CA VAL A 88 -13.87 13.25 -4.65
C VAL A 88 -13.78 14.23 -3.49
N ARG A 89 -13.30 13.77 -2.34
CA ARG A 89 -12.98 14.55 -1.15
C ARG A 89 -11.49 14.40 -0.88
N PRO A 90 -10.66 15.35 -1.33
CA PRO A 90 -9.23 15.36 -1.06
C PRO A 90 -8.94 15.41 0.45
N CYS A 91 -7.87 14.72 0.88
CA CYS A 91 -7.53 14.57 2.29
C CYS A 91 -6.75 15.75 2.89
N ALA A 92 -6.12 16.60 2.07
CA ALA A 92 -5.31 17.70 2.59
C ALA A 92 -6.16 18.80 3.23
N LYS A 93 -5.64 19.41 4.30
CA LYS A 93 -6.36 20.42 5.11
C LYS A 93 -6.83 21.63 4.30
N GLU A 94 -6.11 22.02 3.26
CA GLU A 94 -6.45 23.16 2.40
C GLU A 94 -7.81 23.04 1.72
N TYR A 95 -8.30 21.80 1.52
CA TYR A 95 -9.58 21.55 0.86
C TYR A 95 -10.78 21.51 1.82
N GLN A 96 -10.54 21.69 3.12
CA GLN A 96 -11.58 21.83 4.16
C GLN A 96 -12.67 20.76 4.08
N ASN A 97 -12.29 19.51 3.81
CA ASN A 97 -13.22 18.38 3.73
C ASN A 97 -14.33 18.53 2.66
N LYS A 98 -14.18 19.45 1.72
CA LYS A 98 -15.14 19.65 0.64
C LYS A 98 -15.10 18.48 -0.34
N THR A 99 -16.28 18.08 -0.80
CA THR A 99 -16.43 17.13 -1.91
C THR A 99 -16.59 17.90 -3.22
N TYR A 100 -15.95 17.39 -4.26
CA TYR A 100 -15.92 17.98 -5.60
C TYR A 100 -16.36 16.94 -6.62
N LEU A 101 -16.76 17.45 -7.79
CA LEU A 101 -16.92 16.64 -8.99
C LEU A 101 -15.56 16.48 -9.66
N GLY A 102 -15.24 15.26 -10.07
CA GLY A 102 -14.06 14.94 -10.85
C GLY A 102 -14.35 14.02 -12.03
N LEU A 103 -13.40 13.98 -12.97
CA LEU A 103 -13.39 13.05 -14.10
C LEU A 103 -12.29 12.01 -13.86
N TYR A 104 -12.66 10.73 -13.84
CA TYR A 104 -11.70 9.65 -13.70
C TYR A 104 -10.89 9.47 -14.98
N LEU A 105 -9.56 9.52 -14.88
CA LEU A 105 -8.64 9.44 -16.01
C LEU A 105 -8.00 8.06 -16.17
N GLY A 106 -8.30 7.12 -15.28
CA GLY A 106 -7.60 5.83 -15.17
C GLY A 106 -6.48 5.86 -14.15
N GLU A 107 -5.62 4.85 -14.19
CA GLU A 107 -4.42 4.77 -13.36
C GLU A 107 -3.26 5.54 -14.03
N LEU A 108 -2.72 6.56 -13.37
CA LEU A 108 -1.56 7.30 -13.87
C LEU A 108 -0.34 7.12 -12.95
N PRO A 109 0.89 7.25 -13.48
CA PRO A 109 2.11 7.15 -12.68
C PRO A 109 2.21 8.25 -11.62
N VAL A 110 2.36 7.86 -10.36
CA VAL A 110 2.73 8.74 -9.23
C VAL A 110 4.22 8.72 -8.92
N GLY A 111 4.95 7.74 -9.48
CA GLY A 111 6.39 7.59 -9.29
C GLY A 111 6.91 6.30 -9.89
N LEU A 112 8.15 5.96 -9.52
CA LEU A 112 8.80 4.72 -9.92
C LEU A 112 8.82 3.73 -8.76
N GLN A 113 8.53 2.48 -9.06
CA GLN A 113 8.81 1.35 -8.19
C GLN A 113 10.04 0.62 -8.73
N ILE A 114 11.07 0.52 -7.89
CA ILE A 114 12.33 -0.13 -8.23
C ILE A 114 12.48 -1.36 -7.36
N SER A 115 12.82 -2.50 -7.97
CA SER A 115 13.22 -3.70 -7.25
C SER A 115 14.51 -4.28 -7.83
N HIS A 116 15.30 -4.95 -6.99
CA HIS A 116 16.53 -5.63 -7.39
C HIS A 116 16.44 -7.10 -7.01
N ASN A 117 16.80 -7.98 -7.94
CA ASN A 117 16.94 -9.40 -7.66
C ASN A 117 18.42 -9.70 -7.37
N SER A 118 18.74 -10.09 -6.14
CA SER A 118 20.13 -10.38 -5.74
C SER A 118 20.73 -11.63 -6.38
N GLU A 119 19.91 -12.55 -6.90
CA GLU A 119 20.38 -13.78 -7.56
C GLU A 119 20.69 -13.54 -9.04
N THR A 120 19.78 -12.90 -9.78
CA THR A 120 19.99 -12.58 -11.21
C THR A 120 20.73 -11.27 -11.45
N LYS A 121 20.84 -10.44 -10.41
CA LYS A 121 21.40 -9.07 -10.43
C LYS A 121 20.61 -8.10 -11.32
N GLU A 122 19.38 -8.45 -11.69
CA GLU A 122 18.53 -7.61 -12.52
C GLU A 122 17.80 -6.55 -11.69
N LEU A 123 17.83 -5.32 -12.17
CA LEU A 123 17.04 -4.20 -11.65
C LEU A 123 15.75 -4.10 -12.48
N ASN A 124 14.60 -4.11 -11.82
CA ASN A 124 13.30 -3.95 -12.47
C ASN A 124 12.71 -2.60 -12.07
N VAL A 125 12.39 -1.79 -13.08
CA VAL A 125 11.79 -0.48 -12.93
C VAL A 125 10.40 -0.52 -13.55
N ARG A 126 9.38 -0.14 -12.79
CA ARG A 126 8.01 0.01 -13.27
C ARG A 126 7.37 1.27 -12.71
N PHE A 127 6.27 1.71 -13.29
CA PHE A 127 5.49 2.79 -12.70
C PHE A 127 4.77 2.31 -11.44
N ASN A 128 4.83 3.12 -10.38
CA ASN A 128 3.84 3.06 -9.32
C ASN A 128 2.65 3.88 -9.80
N ILE A 129 1.50 3.23 -9.99
CA ILE A 129 0.31 3.86 -10.57
C ILE A 129 -0.77 4.04 -9.50
N ASN A 130 -1.61 5.04 -9.68
CA ASN A 130 -2.73 5.31 -8.79
C ASN A 130 -3.92 5.93 -9.55
N PRO A 131 -5.17 5.77 -9.08
CA PRO A 131 -6.32 6.43 -9.68
C PRO A 131 -6.05 7.93 -9.86
N ALA A 132 -6.20 8.46 -11.06
CA ALA A 132 -6.03 9.87 -11.33
C ALA A 132 -7.38 10.52 -11.63
N ILE A 133 -7.69 11.61 -10.94
CA ILE A 133 -8.97 12.28 -11.03
C ILE A 133 -8.74 13.75 -11.35
N PHE A 134 -9.21 14.22 -12.50
CA PHE A 134 -9.21 15.66 -12.78
C PHE A 134 -10.36 16.33 -12.05
N VAL A 135 -10.04 17.24 -11.12
CA VAL A 135 -11.04 17.96 -10.31
C VAL A 135 -11.27 19.34 -10.90
N PHE A 136 -12.47 19.56 -11.44
CA PHE A 136 -12.80 20.75 -12.25
C PHE A 136 -12.63 22.06 -11.47
N ASP A 137 -13.21 22.15 -10.27
CA ASP A 137 -13.13 23.33 -9.40
C ASP A 137 -11.69 23.70 -9.04
N LEU A 138 -10.84 22.67 -8.84
CA LEU A 138 -9.46 22.83 -8.42
C LEU A 138 -8.48 22.96 -9.60
N LYS A 139 -8.92 22.64 -10.82
CA LYS A 139 -8.14 22.62 -12.06
C LYS A 139 -6.84 21.81 -11.94
N LYS A 140 -6.89 20.70 -11.21
CA LYS A 140 -5.74 19.82 -10.97
C LYS A 140 -6.13 18.36 -10.90
N ILE A 141 -5.14 17.51 -11.12
CA ILE A 141 -5.27 16.07 -10.85
C ILE A 141 -5.08 15.86 -9.35
N ILE A 142 -6.01 15.11 -8.75
CA ILE A 142 -5.89 14.55 -7.41
C ILE A 142 -5.78 13.04 -7.57
N TYR A 143 -4.79 12.44 -6.93
CA TYR A 143 -4.66 10.98 -6.95
C TYR A 143 -5.59 10.32 -5.93
N GLY A 144 -5.96 9.07 -6.18
CA GLY A 144 -6.80 8.27 -5.30
C GLY A 144 -6.18 8.10 -3.91
N CYS A 145 -4.85 8.00 -3.80
CA CYS A 145 -4.14 7.95 -2.52
C CYS A 145 -4.18 9.28 -1.74
N GLU A 146 -4.56 10.38 -2.39
CA GLU A 146 -4.68 11.72 -1.80
C GLU A 146 -6.14 12.06 -1.45
N SER A 147 -7.10 11.15 -1.67
CA SER A 147 -8.52 11.45 -1.58
C SER A 147 -9.42 10.27 -1.24
N TRP A 148 -10.58 10.58 -0.68
CA TRP A 148 -11.73 9.67 -0.69
C TRP A 148 -12.51 9.91 -1.99
N TRP A 149 -12.83 8.87 -2.73
CA TRP A 149 -13.52 9.03 -4.00
C TRP A 149 -14.39 7.83 -4.37
N GLY A 150 -15.29 8.05 -5.31
CA GLY A 150 -16.10 6.97 -5.89
C GLY A 150 -16.86 7.43 -7.12
N PHE A 151 -17.15 6.49 -8.02
CA PHE A 151 -17.96 6.75 -9.21
C PHE A 151 -19.37 7.20 -8.82
N ILE A 152 -19.90 8.14 -9.61
CA ILE A 152 -21.30 8.54 -9.53
C ILE A 152 -22.05 8.11 -10.80
N LYS A 153 -23.34 7.85 -10.67
CA LYS A 153 -24.27 7.51 -11.76
C LYS A 153 -25.25 8.63 -12.08
N SER A 154 -25.48 9.54 -11.14
CA SER A 154 -26.36 10.69 -11.29
C SER A 154 -25.83 11.89 -10.51
N GLU A 155 -26.38 13.06 -10.80
CA GLU A 155 -26.08 14.30 -10.07
C GLU A 155 -26.42 14.17 -8.57
N ASP A 156 -27.50 13.47 -8.23
CA ASP A 156 -27.91 13.21 -6.85
C ASP A 156 -26.88 12.44 -6.02
N GLU A 157 -25.92 11.75 -6.65
CA GLU A 157 -24.85 11.03 -5.96
C GLU A 157 -23.64 11.92 -5.66
N LEU A 158 -23.58 13.14 -6.21
CA LEU A 158 -22.61 14.19 -5.87
C LEU A 158 -22.96 14.85 -4.53
N ARG A 159 -23.24 14.04 -3.50
CA ARG A 159 -23.43 14.51 -2.13
C ARG A 159 -22.07 14.64 -1.46
N THR A 160 -22.01 15.49 -0.45
CA THR A 160 -20.84 15.59 0.44
C THR A 160 -20.47 14.21 0.99
N ILE A 161 -19.24 13.77 0.76
CA ILE A 161 -18.64 12.63 1.45
C ILE A 161 -18.41 13.08 2.89
N THR A 162 -19.17 12.51 3.83
CA THR A 162 -19.10 12.84 5.26
C THR A 162 -18.10 11.96 6.00
N ASP A 163 -17.77 12.32 7.24
CA ASP A 163 -16.90 11.48 8.09
C ASP A 163 -17.58 10.15 8.41
N ILE A 164 -18.92 10.14 8.57
CA ILE A 164 -19.73 8.93 8.73
C ILE A 164 -19.58 7.99 7.53
N ASP A 165 -19.53 8.53 6.29
CA ASP A 165 -19.32 7.70 5.10
C ASP A 165 -17.95 7.02 5.11
N ILE A 166 -16.92 7.70 5.62
CA ILE A 166 -15.54 7.21 5.73
C ILE A 166 -15.43 6.17 6.86
N GLU A 167 -15.95 6.48 8.04
CA GLU A 167 -16.00 5.59 9.21
C GLU A 167 -16.75 4.28 8.90
N ASN A 168 -17.68 4.30 7.95
CA ASN A 168 -18.40 3.10 7.54
C ASN A 168 -17.66 2.20 6.56
N VAL A 169 -16.52 2.64 6.03
CA VAL A 169 -15.67 1.82 5.15
C VAL A 169 -15.01 0.69 5.96
N TRP A 170 -15.10 -0.54 5.46
CA TRP A 170 -14.72 -1.74 6.23
C TRP A 170 -13.27 -1.71 6.75
N TYR A 171 -12.32 -1.19 5.96
CA TYR A 171 -10.92 -1.14 6.39
C TYR A 171 -10.65 0.01 7.37
N VAL A 172 -11.45 1.08 7.34
CA VAL A 172 -11.37 2.15 8.35
C VAL A 172 -11.80 1.59 9.71
N LYS A 173 -12.93 0.88 9.76
CA LYS A 173 -13.38 0.16 10.97
C LYS A 173 -12.34 -0.82 11.49
N ALA A 174 -11.69 -1.57 10.59
CA ALA A 174 -10.65 -2.52 10.97
C ALA A 174 -9.40 -1.83 11.56
N LEU A 175 -8.99 -0.70 10.99
CA LEU A 175 -7.87 0.10 11.49
C LEU A 175 -8.17 0.72 12.86
N GLU A 176 -9.40 1.21 13.07
CA GLU A 176 -9.83 1.75 14.36
C GLU A 176 -9.82 0.68 15.45
N ALA A 177 -10.35 -0.52 15.17
CA ALA A 177 -10.30 -1.65 16.10
C ALA A 177 -8.85 -1.99 16.51
N LEU A 178 -7.92 -2.01 15.55
CA LEU A 178 -6.49 -2.23 15.81
C LEU A 178 -5.84 -1.13 16.66
N SER A 179 -6.36 0.10 16.59
CA SER A 179 -5.83 1.23 17.36
C SER A 179 -6.33 1.27 18.80
N GLN A 180 -7.47 0.67 19.10
CA GLN A 180 -8.09 0.63 20.43
C GLN A 180 -7.64 -0.57 21.29
N GLU A 181 -6.94 -1.55 20.69
CA GLU A 181 -6.34 -2.70 21.38
C GLU A 181 -4.89 -2.44 21.87
N LYS A 182 -4.42 -1.18 21.85
CA LYS A 182 -3.16 -0.73 22.47
C LYS A 182 -3.38 -0.19 23.88
#